data_AF-A0A2D4J2E7-F1
#
_entry.id   AF-A0A2D4J2E7-F1
#
_cell.length_a   1.000
_cell.length_b   1.000
_cell.length_c   1.000
_cell.angle_alpha   90.00
_cell.angle_beta   90.00
_cell.angle_gamma   90.00
#
_symmetry.space_group_name_H-M   'P 1'
#
loop_
_entity.id
_entity.type
_entity.pdbx_description
1 polymer ?
#
loop_
_entity_poly.entity_id
_entity_poly.type
_entity_poly.pdbx_seq_one_letter_code
_entity_poly.pdbx_strand_id
1 'polypeptide(L)'
;YGNVEKKKIIQDYYEKLYHQENVQEERIKQYLQEANLPQIPKDIEIMLEGNIMMMELTEALRKQNTGKAPGPDGLPVEFYIKFEEILSLPLLEVMNVLTKKEIPK
;
A
#
# COMPACT_ATOMS: atom_id res chain seq x y z
N TYR A 1 -22.42 14.28 -30.81
CA TYR A 1 -21.06 14.78 -31.02
C TYR A 1 -20.15 14.63 -29.79
N GLY A 2 -20.44 15.21 -28.62
CA GLY A 2 -19.52 15.19 -27.46
C GLY A 2 -19.25 13.87 -26.70
N ASN A 3 -19.84 12.73 -27.07
CA ASN A 3 -19.58 11.44 -26.41
C ASN A 3 -18.39 10.69 -27.04
N VAL A 4 -18.19 10.82 -28.36
CA VAL A 4 -17.09 10.18 -29.10
C VAL A 4 -15.75 10.82 -28.74
N GLU A 5 -15.70 12.14 -28.65
CA GLU A 5 -14.49 12.87 -28.21
C GLU A 5 -14.10 12.52 -26.78
N LYS A 6 -15.06 12.44 -25.85
CA LYS A 6 -14.80 12.02 -24.46
C LYS A 6 -14.22 10.62 -24.38
N LYS A 7 -14.77 9.66 -25.15
CA LYS A 7 -14.23 8.30 -25.22
C LYS A 7 -12.81 8.27 -25.75
N LYS A 8 -12.51 9.05 -26.79
CA LYS A 8 -11.17 9.15 -27.36
C LYS A 8 -10.16 9.73 -26.37
N ILE A 9 -10.52 10.80 -25.65
CA ILE A 9 -9.67 11.40 -24.61
C ILE A 9 -9.36 10.38 -23.50
N ILE A 10 -10.38 9.65 -23.03
CA ILE A 10 -10.21 8.62 -21.99
C ILE A 10 -9.30 7.49 -22.49
N GLN A 11 -9.52 7.02 -23.72
CA GLN A 11 -8.71 5.98 -24.34
C GLN A 11 -7.25 6.41 -24.46
N ASP A 12 -7.00 7.58 -25.08
CA ASP A 12 -5.64 8.11 -25.28
C ASP A 12 -4.92 8.33 -23.94
N TYR A 13 -5.65 8.74 -22.90
CA TYR A 13 -5.10 8.92 -21.56
C TYR A 13 -4.67 7.59 -20.95
N TYR A 14 -5.57 6.59 -20.92
CA TYR A 14 -5.25 5.31 -20.30
C TYR A 14 -4.27 4.47 -21.12
N GLU A 15 -4.27 4.61 -22.45
CA GLU A 15 -3.25 4.01 -23.31
C GLU A 15 -1.86 4.52 -22.96
N LYS A 16 -1.71 5.82 -22.71
CA LYS A 16 -0.44 6.41 -22.23
C LYS A 16 -0.13 6.05 -20.78
N LEU A 17 -1.13 6.08 -19.89
CA LEU A 17 -0.94 5.79 -18.47
C LEU A 17 -0.45 4.36 -18.24
N TYR A 18 -0.99 3.41 -18.98
CA TYR A 18 -0.62 2.01 -18.93
C TYR A 18 0.40 1.62 -20.00
N HIS A 19 0.96 2.59 -20.72
CA HIS A 19 2.07 2.33 -21.62
C HIS A 19 3.29 1.95 -20.79
N GLN A 20 3.70 0.69 -20.90
CA GLN A 20 4.92 0.22 -20.26
C GLN A 20 6.11 0.49 -21.19
N GLU A 21 7.03 1.35 -20.75
CA GLU A 21 8.29 1.51 -21.44
C GLU A 21 9.07 0.18 -21.43
N ASN A 22 9.57 -0.21 -22.60
CA ASN A 22 10.46 -1.36 -22.70
C ASN A 22 11.87 -0.96 -22.23
N VAL A 23 12.10 -1.02 -20.93
CA VAL A 23 13.39 -0.75 -20.31
C VAL A 23 14.20 -2.05 -20.25
N GLN A 24 15.41 -2.02 -20.80
CA GLN A 24 16.36 -3.13 -20.70
C GLN A 24 16.73 -3.38 -19.23
N GLU A 25 16.67 -4.64 -18.79
CA GLU A 25 17.03 -5.02 -17.42
C GLU A 25 18.45 -4.60 -17.04
N GLU A 26 19.36 -4.60 -18.01
CA GLU A 26 20.75 -4.17 -17.85
C GLU A 26 20.84 -2.72 -17.40
N ARG A 27 20.00 -1.85 -17.95
CA ARG A 27 19.94 -0.43 -17.58
C ARG A 27 19.45 -0.25 -16.15
N ILE A 28 18.51 -1.08 -15.70
CA ILE A 28 18.00 -1.08 -14.32
C ILE A 28 19.11 -1.51 -13.37
N LYS A 29 19.82 -2.61 -13.69
CA LYS A 29 20.94 -3.13 -12.87
C LYS A 29 22.07 -2.10 -12.76
N GLN A 30 22.45 -1.48 -13.87
CA GLN A 30 23.48 -0.44 -13.89
C GLN A 30 23.08 0.75 -13.01
N TYR A 31 21.84 1.24 -13.16
CA TYR A 31 21.33 2.33 -12.32
C TYR A 31 21.39 2.00 -10.83
N LEU A 32 20.95 0.80 -10.43
CA LEU A 32 20.97 0.39 -9.01
C LEU A 32 22.39 0.27 -8.45
N GLN A 33 23.36 -0.15 -9.27
CA GLN A 33 24.78 -0.20 -8.89
C GLN A 33 25.36 1.21 -8.72
N GLU A 34 25.03 2.13 -9.63
CA GLU A 34 25.51 3.52 -9.61
C GLU A 34 24.83 4.37 -8.52
N ALA A 35 23.59 4.05 -8.17
CA ALA A 35 22.78 4.84 -7.24
C ALA A 35 23.32 4.89 -5.81
N ASN A 36 24.28 4.02 -5.46
CA ASN A 36 24.91 3.92 -4.13
C ASN A 36 23.90 4.10 -2.98
N LEU A 37 22.81 3.30 -3.05
CA LEU A 37 21.69 3.44 -2.14
C LEU A 37 22.11 3.19 -0.69
N PRO A 38 21.61 3.98 0.28
CA PRO A 38 21.90 3.74 1.69
C PRO A 38 21.38 2.36 2.08
N GLN A 39 22.25 1.56 2.71
CA GLN A 39 21.86 0.29 3.29
C GLN A 39 21.39 0.51 4.72
N ILE A 40 20.25 -0.10 5.07
CA ILE A 40 19.76 -0.07 6.45
C ILE A 40 20.63 -1.00 7.32
N PRO A 41 20.90 -0.61 8.58
CA PRO A 41 21.49 -1.51 9.57
C PRO A 41 20.67 -2.79 9.78
N LYS A 42 21.34 -3.88 10.16
CA LYS A 42 20.72 -5.20 10.28
C LYS A 42 19.62 -5.26 11.35
N ASP A 43 19.76 -4.50 12.41
CA ASP A 43 18.76 -4.33 13.47
C ASP A 43 17.47 -3.67 12.95
N ILE A 44 17.60 -2.65 12.10
CA ILE A 44 16.45 -2.00 11.45
C ILE A 44 15.79 -2.95 10.45
N GLU A 45 16.57 -3.72 9.69
CA GLU A 45 16.05 -4.74 8.77
C GLU A 45 15.21 -5.77 9.53
N ILE A 46 15.74 -6.34 10.62
CA ILE A 46 15.02 -7.32 11.45
C ILE A 46 13.74 -6.71 12.04
N MET A 47 13.77 -5.44 12.47
CA MET A 47 12.60 -4.74 12.97
C MET A 47 11.53 -4.58 11.89
N LEU A 48 11.91 -4.18 10.67
CA LEU A 48 10.99 -3.98 9.55
C LEU A 48 10.39 -5.29 9.00
N GLU A 49 11.12 -6.40 9.12
CA GLU A 49 10.65 -7.74 8.76
C GLU A 49 9.84 -8.42 9.88
N GLY A 50 9.74 -7.78 11.04
CA GLY A 50 9.00 -8.27 12.20
C GLY A 50 7.47 -8.21 12.02
N ASN A 51 6.77 -8.75 13.02
CA ASN A 51 5.32 -8.56 13.11
C ASN A 51 5.00 -7.08 13.42
N ILE A 52 3.90 -6.58 12.85
CA ILE A 52 3.27 -5.32 13.25
C ILE A 52 2.95 -5.40 14.75
N MET A 53 3.35 -4.37 15.48
CA MET A 53 3.05 -4.17 16.88
C MET A 53 1.73 -3.43 17.08
N MET A 54 1.09 -3.61 18.23
CA MET A 54 -0.15 -2.92 18.57
C MET A 54 0.00 -1.38 18.51
N MET A 55 1.16 -0.86 18.94
CA MET A 55 1.45 0.57 18.86
C MET A 55 1.46 1.08 17.41
N GLU A 56 2.01 0.31 16.47
CA GLU A 56 2.09 0.69 15.06
C GLU A 56 0.70 0.67 14.43
N LEU A 57 -0.11 -0.35 14.75
CA LEU A 57 -1.49 -0.44 14.30
C LEU A 57 -2.33 0.74 14.77
N THR A 58 -2.30 1.02 16.08
CA THR A 58 -3.11 2.09 16.68
C THR A 58 -2.65 3.47 16.21
N GLU A 59 -1.35 3.70 16.05
CA GLU A 59 -0.80 4.93 15.47
C GLU A 59 -1.22 5.10 14.01
N ALA A 60 -1.17 4.04 13.20
CA ALA A 60 -1.60 4.08 11.81
C ALA A 60 -3.10 4.40 11.68
N LEU A 61 -3.95 3.77 12.49
CA LEU A 61 -5.39 4.05 12.52
C LEU A 61 -5.68 5.52 12.85
N ARG A 62 -4.97 6.09 13.83
CA ARG A 62 -5.16 7.49 14.26
C ARG A 62 -4.63 8.51 13.26
N LYS A 63 -3.63 8.14 12.44
CA LYS A 63 -3.07 9.01 11.39
C LYS A 63 -3.87 8.99 10.08
N GLN A 64 -4.82 8.07 9.93
CA GLN A 64 -5.65 8.01 8.73
C GLN A 64 -6.58 9.22 8.63
N ASN A 65 -6.76 9.70 7.40
CA ASN A 65 -7.64 10.84 7.13
C ASN A 65 -9.11 10.41 7.22
N THR A 66 -9.90 11.19 7.96
CA THR A 66 -11.35 11.04 8.07
C THR A 66 -12.06 11.57 6.82
N GLY A 67 -13.32 11.15 6.63
CA GLY A 67 -14.17 11.59 5.52
C GLY A 67 -13.72 11.11 4.13
N LYS A 68 -12.86 10.10 4.08
CA LYS A 68 -12.46 9.44 2.82
C LYS A 68 -13.43 8.33 2.46
N ALA A 69 -13.48 8.00 1.17
CA ALA A 69 -14.24 6.85 0.71
C ALA A 69 -13.69 5.57 1.38
N PRO A 70 -14.57 4.64 1.81
CA PRO A 70 -14.14 3.40 2.44
C PRO A 70 -13.35 2.52 1.46
N GLY A 71 -12.57 1.60 2.03
CA GLY A 71 -11.83 0.61 1.27
C GLY A 71 -12.74 -0.46 0.65
N PRO A 72 -12.16 -1.55 0.12
CA PRO A 72 -12.91 -2.68 -0.43
C PRO A 72 -13.86 -3.37 0.57
N ASP A 73 -13.64 -3.17 1.87
CA ASP A 73 -14.50 -3.65 2.97
C ASP A 73 -15.77 -2.81 3.17
N GLY A 74 -15.86 -1.63 2.56
CA GLY A 74 -16.98 -0.70 2.73
C GLY A 74 -17.02 0.01 4.09
N LEU A 75 -16.00 -0.14 4.94
CA LEU A 75 -15.94 0.46 6.27
C LEU A 75 -15.00 1.67 6.30
N PRO A 76 -15.44 2.83 6.82
CA PRO A 76 -14.60 4.01 6.89
C PRO A 76 -13.67 3.93 8.12
N VAL A 77 -12.60 4.73 8.14
CA VAL A 77 -11.65 4.76 9.28
C VAL A 77 -12.34 5.04 10.62
N GLU A 78 -13.38 5.88 10.62
CA GLU A 78 -14.15 6.25 11.80
C GLU A 78 -14.80 5.03 12.45
N PHE A 79 -15.14 3.99 11.69
CA PHE A 79 -15.64 2.73 12.24
C PHE A 79 -14.56 2.04 13.08
N TYR A 80 -13.36 1.90 12.51
CA TYR A 80 -12.23 1.25 13.19
C TYR A 80 -11.78 2.01 14.43
N ILE A 81 -11.76 3.35 14.37
CA ILE A 81 -11.47 4.19 15.54
C ILE A 81 -12.57 4.06 16.59
N LYS A 82 -13.85 4.07 16.18
CA LYS A 82 -14.99 4.00 17.10
C LYS A 82 -15.02 2.69 17.89
N PHE A 83 -14.61 1.59 17.28
CA PHE A 83 -14.60 0.25 17.87
C PHE A 83 -13.18 -0.25 18.16
N GLU A 84 -12.20 0.65 18.31
CA GLU A 84 -10.78 0.33 18.50
C GLU A 84 -10.59 -0.68 19.65
N GLU A 85 -11.27 -0.50 20.78
CA GLU A 85 -11.17 -1.38 21.95
C GLU A 85 -11.52 -2.85 21.67
N ILE A 86 -12.46 -3.08 20.74
CA ILE A 86 -12.96 -4.42 20.41
C ILE A 86 -12.18 -4.98 19.20
N LEU A 87 -11.82 -4.12 18.24
CA LEU A 87 -11.26 -4.53 16.96
C LEU A 87 -9.74 -4.57 16.92
N SER A 88 -9.03 -3.89 17.83
CA SER A 88 -7.56 -3.79 17.75
C SER A 88 -6.86 -5.14 17.74
N LEU A 89 -7.27 -6.07 18.62
CA LEU A 89 -6.69 -7.41 18.69
C LEU A 89 -6.95 -8.23 17.41
N PRO A 90 -8.21 -8.46 16.98
CA PRO A 90 -8.46 -9.24 15.76
C PRO A 90 -7.88 -8.56 14.51
N LEU A 91 -7.87 -7.22 14.46
CA LEU A 91 -7.25 -6.48 13.36
C LEU A 91 -5.73 -6.71 13.33
N LEU A 92 -5.06 -6.66 14.49
CA LEU A 92 -3.61 -6.92 14.57
C LEU A 92 -3.26 -8.34 14.10
N GLU A 93 -4.05 -9.33 14.48
CA GLU A 93 -3.88 -10.72 14.06
C GLU A 93 -4.01 -10.85 12.54
N VAL A 94 -5.11 -10.36 11.97
CA VAL A 94 -5.36 -10.41 10.52
C VAL A 94 -4.26 -9.69 9.74
N MET A 95 -3.88 -8.48 10.16
CA MET A 95 -2.85 -7.70 9.47
C MET A 95 -1.49 -8.42 9.46
N ASN A 96 -1.12 -9.08 10.57
CA ASN A 96 0.11 -9.86 10.66
C ASN A 96 0.09 -11.15 9.84
N VAL A 97 -1.08 -11.74 9.59
CA VAL A 97 -1.20 -12.86 8.63
C VAL A 97 -1.05 -12.34 7.19
N LEU A 98 -1.71 -11.22 6.86
CA LEU A 98 -1.65 -10.63 5.52
C LEU A 98 -0.23 -10.17 5.13
N THR A 99 0.55 -9.59 6.04
CA THR A 99 1.93 -9.15 5.75
C THR A 99 2.87 -10.32 5.46
N LYS A 100 2.59 -11.51 6.00
CA LYS A 100 3.36 -12.72 5.71
C LYS A 100 3.06 -13.32 4.33
N LYS A 101 2.14 -12.71 3.56
CA LYS A 101 1.64 -13.21 2.26
C LYS A 101 1.04 -14.62 2.36
N GLU A 102 0.63 -15.03 3.54
CA GLU A 102 -0.11 -16.26 3.77
C GLU A 102 -1.60 -15.89 3.86
N ILE A 103 -2.45 -16.53 3.06
CA ILE A 103 -3.89 -16.33 3.18
C ILE A 103 -4.34 -17.10 4.44
N PRO A 104 -5.03 -16.45 5.41
CA PRO A 104 -5.58 -17.16 6.56
C PRO A 104 -6.49 -18.31 6.07
N LYS A 105 -6.28 -19.53 6.61
CA LYS A 105 -7.11 -20.70 6.30
C LYS A 105 -8.46 -20.67 7.01
#